data_AF-A0AAJ0C7U9-F1
#
_entry.id   AF-A0AAJ0C7U9-F1
#
_cell.length_a   1.000
_cell.length_b   1.000
_cell.length_c   1.000
_cell.angle_alpha   90.00
_cell.angle_beta   90.00
_cell.angle_gamma   90.00
#
_symmetry.space_group_name_H-M   'P 1'
#
loop_
_entity.id
_entity.type
_entity.pdbx_description
1 polymer ?
#
loop_
_entity_poly.entity_id
_entity_poly.type
_entity_poly.pdbx_seq_one_letter_code
_entity_poly.pdbx_strand_id
1 'polypeptide(L)'
;MTNLPPPTSSLPSSSLPSSPTRSIMPTDADFERVFGELCDNRPGLEEMSQLLRKEWPDRADRKAFNAWLDARRRPLFSVSNLAASELVEKVDAISFLDDAAVDILDDEMHKDFRTWIVLGRIGKYLYRLAPESYRLRPQVLELPPTNRKVLLESFLAVNLTVQPREPSLPTNRRRANMSEESTITAESDDVNSPGFVFYQLGYLEYSCYKVQDMPKSYEEAERREWFKTGFNVVAELSRSGTVRSIYLVFDMFPDVDEESCERSQWTGLDWGRLPSSRGDEQFSIARIGKRLGDFGLDVELELTDLTEHPVELVRVVLSADGYPLPIKVNQYNRIKVDE
;
A
#
# COMPACT_ATOMS: atom_id res chain seq x y z
N MET A 1 -77.63 57.08 -35.83
CA MET A 1 -76.58 56.16 -35.32
C MET A 1 -76.99 55.78 -33.91
N THR A 2 -77.30 54.49 -33.73
CA THR A 2 -78.05 53.91 -32.62
C THR A 2 -77.14 53.52 -31.45
N ASN A 3 -77.61 53.82 -30.23
CA ASN A 3 -77.07 53.37 -28.93
C ASN A 3 -77.20 51.85 -28.75
N LEU A 4 -76.29 51.24 -27.98
CA LEU A 4 -76.55 50.24 -26.91
C LEU A 4 -75.23 49.89 -26.13
N PRO A 5 -75.32 49.44 -24.86
CA PRO A 5 -74.26 49.46 -23.82
C PRO A 5 -73.55 48.08 -23.63
N PRO A 6 -72.62 47.91 -22.65
CA PRO A 6 -71.57 46.89 -22.68
C PRO A 6 -71.98 45.57 -22.00
N PRO A 7 -71.21 44.48 -22.20
CA PRO A 7 -71.21 43.35 -21.28
C PRO A 7 -69.89 43.22 -20.51
N THR A 8 -70.06 43.08 -19.21
CA THR A 8 -69.17 42.49 -18.22
C THR A 8 -68.60 41.13 -18.65
N SER A 9 -67.31 40.90 -18.37
CA SER A 9 -66.76 39.56 -18.16
C SER A 9 -65.53 39.66 -17.25
N SER A 10 -65.76 39.35 -15.98
CA SER A 10 -64.77 39.08 -14.95
C SER A 10 -64.08 37.74 -15.22
N LEU A 11 -62.77 37.77 -15.49
CA LEU A 11 -61.92 36.58 -15.46
C LEU A 11 -61.44 36.34 -14.02
N PRO A 12 -61.50 35.10 -13.50
CA PRO A 12 -61.02 34.78 -12.17
C PRO A 12 -59.48 34.74 -12.14
N SER A 13 -58.90 35.38 -11.13
CA SER A 13 -57.50 35.21 -10.75
C SER A 13 -57.26 33.76 -10.36
N SER A 14 -56.61 33.00 -11.24
CA SER A 14 -56.02 31.71 -10.94
C SER A 14 -54.77 31.94 -10.08
N SER A 15 -54.95 31.97 -8.76
CA SER A 15 -53.87 31.74 -7.81
C SER A 15 -53.50 30.26 -7.88
N LEU A 16 -52.41 29.94 -8.56
CA LEU A 16 -51.74 28.64 -8.41
C LEU A 16 -51.39 28.45 -6.92
N PRO A 17 -51.73 27.31 -6.30
CA PRO A 17 -51.21 27.00 -4.99
C PRO A 17 -49.70 26.77 -5.12
N SER A 18 -48.92 27.66 -4.53
CA SER A 18 -47.51 27.43 -4.24
C SER A 18 -47.41 26.20 -3.34
N SER A 19 -46.98 25.07 -3.91
CA SER A 19 -46.65 23.88 -3.14
C SER A 19 -45.64 24.26 -2.05
N PRO A 20 -45.90 23.95 -0.77
CA PRO A 20 -44.93 24.19 0.27
C PRO A 20 -43.82 23.16 0.09
N THR A 21 -42.65 23.59 -0.35
CA THR A 21 -41.41 22.79 -0.30
C THR A 21 -41.05 22.63 1.18
N ARG A 22 -41.70 21.69 1.86
CA ARG A 22 -41.18 21.15 3.11
C ARG A 22 -39.87 20.45 2.73
N SER A 23 -38.75 21.09 3.05
CA SER A 23 -37.46 20.40 3.19
C SER A 23 -37.63 19.43 4.37
N ILE A 24 -38.14 18.25 4.05
CA ILE A 24 -38.11 17.10 4.94
C ILE A 24 -36.68 16.58 4.81
N MET A 25 -35.91 16.63 5.91
CA MET A 25 -34.58 16.01 5.91
C MET A 25 -34.71 14.56 5.44
N PRO A 26 -33.82 14.07 4.57
CA PRO A 26 -33.84 12.69 4.13
C PRO A 26 -33.75 11.73 5.31
N THR A 27 -34.48 10.63 5.22
CA THR A 27 -34.46 9.54 6.20
C THR A 27 -33.48 8.45 5.79
N ASP A 28 -33.11 7.57 6.71
CA ASP A 28 -32.30 6.38 6.40
C ASP A 28 -32.94 5.51 5.30
N ALA A 29 -34.28 5.45 5.22
CA ALA A 29 -34.98 4.73 4.16
C ALA A 29 -34.80 5.39 2.78
N ASP A 30 -34.72 6.73 2.74
CA ASP A 30 -34.41 7.46 1.51
C ASP A 30 -32.97 7.20 1.08
N PHE A 31 -32.04 7.13 2.05
CA PHE A 31 -30.65 6.76 1.81
C PHE A 31 -30.49 5.33 1.28
N GLU A 32 -31.21 4.35 1.84
CA GLU A 32 -31.19 2.96 1.38
C GLU A 32 -31.64 2.81 -0.07
N ARG A 33 -32.73 3.49 -0.45
CA ARG A 33 -33.23 3.44 -1.83
C ARG A 33 -32.19 3.95 -2.81
N VAL A 34 -31.62 5.12 -2.54
CA VAL A 34 -30.61 5.74 -3.41
C VAL A 34 -29.33 4.90 -3.46
N PHE A 35 -28.92 4.33 -2.33
CA PHE A 35 -27.79 3.39 -2.31
C PHE A 35 -28.06 2.14 -3.16
N GLY A 36 -29.26 1.56 -3.08
CA GLY A 36 -29.68 0.46 -3.95
C GLY A 36 -29.59 0.82 -5.43
N GLU A 37 -30.10 1.99 -5.82
CA GLU A 37 -30.01 2.50 -7.20
C GLU A 37 -28.55 2.69 -7.67
N LEU A 38 -27.65 3.11 -6.77
CA LEU A 38 -26.22 3.22 -7.08
C LEU A 38 -25.56 1.84 -7.22
N CYS A 39 -25.91 0.87 -6.39
CA CYS A 39 -25.36 -0.48 -6.45
C CYS A 39 -25.80 -1.23 -7.71
N ASP A 40 -27.06 -1.09 -8.12
CA ASP A 40 -27.62 -1.79 -9.27
C ASP A 40 -27.08 -1.24 -10.60
N ASN A 41 -26.85 0.07 -10.67
CA ASN A 41 -26.43 0.73 -11.91
C ASN A 41 -24.91 0.90 -12.07
N ARG A 42 -24.14 0.75 -10.97
CA ARG A 42 -22.68 0.99 -10.92
C ARG A 42 -22.22 2.23 -11.70
N PRO A 43 -22.83 3.42 -11.46
CA PRO A 43 -22.51 4.61 -12.22
C PRO A 43 -21.06 5.06 -11.96
N GLY A 44 -20.44 5.70 -12.94
CA GLY A 44 -19.14 6.34 -12.75
C GLY A 44 -19.19 7.46 -11.70
N LEU A 45 -18.03 7.91 -11.19
CA LEU A 45 -17.95 8.92 -10.12
C LEU A 45 -18.73 10.22 -10.43
N GLU A 46 -18.67 10.67 -11.68
CA GLU A 46 -19.37 11.88 -12.13
C GLU A 46 -20.88 11.67 -12.23
N GLU A 47 -21.33 10.50 -12.70
CA GLU A 47 -22.75 10.14 -12.78
C GLU A 47 -23.36 9.98 -11.37
N MET A 48 -22.61 9.39 -10.44
CA MET A 48 -22.99 9.32 -9.03
C MET A 48 -23.12 10.72 -8.42
N SER A 49 -22.15 11.61 -8.66
CA SER A 49 -22.20 13.01 -8.20
C SER A 49 -23.42 13.75 -8.75
N GLN A 50 -23.76 13.54 -10.02
CA GLN A 50 -24.94 14.13 -10.65
C GLN A 50 -26.25 13.56 -10.09
N LEU A 51 -26.33 12.25 -9.87
CA LEU A 51 -27.48 11.59 -9.26
C LEU A 51 -27.73 12.14 -7.85
N LEU A 52 -26.69 12.23 -7.02
CA LEU A 52 -26.80 12.77 -5.66
C LEU A 52 -27.18 14.25 -5.64
N ARG A 53 -26.71 15.06 -6.60
CA ARG A 53 -27.12 16.47 -6.73
C ARG A 53 -28.57 16.63 -7.19
N LYS A 54 -29.06 15.70 -8.00
CA LYS A 54 -30.45 15.68 -8.47
C LYS A 54 -31.39 15.26 -7.34
N GLU A 55 -31.02 14.21 -6.61
CA GLU A 55 -31.84 13.63 -5.55
C GLU A 55 -31.87 14.50 -4.30
N TRP A 56 -30.71 15.04 -3.92
CA TRP A 56 -30.57 15.96 -2.80
C TRP A 56 -29.86 17.23 -3.26
N PRO A 57 -30.60 18.26 -3.70
CA PRO A 57 -30.03 19.54 -4.12
C PRO A 57 -29.33 20.29 -2.98
N ASP A 58 -29.73 20.07 -1.72
CA ASP A 58 -29.04 20.62 -0.55
C ASP A 58 -27.70 19.92 -0.30
N ARG A 59 -26.67 20.71 0.02
CA ARG A 59 -25.35 20.21 0.41
C ARG A 59 -25.38 19.51 1.77
N ALA A 60 -26.24 19.95 2.69
CA ALA A 60 -26.37 19.34 4.01
C ALA A 60 -26.85 17.88 3.91
N ASP A 61 -27.86 17.65 3.08
CA ASP A 61 -28.45 16.33 2.83
C ASP A 61 -27.47 15.36 2.16
N ARG A 62 -26.70 15.84 1.15
CA ARG A 62 -25.61 15.03 0.56
C ARG A 62 -24.52 14.68 1.57
N LYS A 63 -24.20 15.60 2.49
CA LYS A 63 -23.24 15.33 3.57
C LYS A 63 -23.81 14.30 4.56
N ALA A 64 -25.10 14.38 4.87
CA ALA A 64 -25.79 13.41 5.72
C ALA A 64 -25.81 12.01 5.08
N PHE A 65 -26.09 11.91 3.78
CA PHE A 65 -26.02 10.66 3.03
C PHE A 65 -24.61 10.03 3.06
N ASN A 66 -23.56 10.83 2.82
CA ASN A 66 -22.19 10.34 2.91
C ASN A 66 -21.84 9.85 4.33
N ALA A 67 -22.24 10.60 5.36
CA ALA A 67 -22.04 10.18 6.75
C ALA A 67 -22.81 8.88 7.08
N TRP A 68 -24.01 8.71 6.53
CA TRP A 68 -24.79 7.47 6.66
C TRP A 68 -24.13 6.30 5.92
N LEU A 69 -23.63 6.52 4.70
CA LEU A 69 -22.88 5.52 3.93
C LEU A 69 -21.64 5.07 4.71
N ASP A 70 -20.88 6.01 5.27
CA ASP A 70 -19.72 5.73 6.10
C ASP A 70 -20.11 4.91 7.33
N ALA A 71 -21.20 5.28 8.01
CA ALA A 71 -21.70 4.56 9.19
C ALA A 71 -22.23 3.16 8.86
N ARG A 72 -22.83 2.96 7.68
CA ARG A 72 -23.31 1.66 7.17
C ARG A 72 -22.16 0.75 6.76
N ARG A 73 -21.11 1.34 6.18
CA ARG A 73 -19.89 0.64 5.73
C ARG A 73 -19.00 0.26 6.91
N ARG A 74 -18.91 1.10 7.93
CA ARG A 74 -17.98 0.92 9.07
C ARG A 74 -18.07 -0.45 9.76
N PRO A 75 -19.24 -1.08 9.97
CA PRO A 75 -19.32 -2.44 10.54
C PRO A 75 -18.82 -3.55 9.61
N LEU A 76 -18.75 -3.29 8.30
CA LEU A 76 -18.25 -4.23 7.30
C LEU A 76 -16.72 -4.18 7.18
N PHE A 77 -16.10 -3.16 7.76
CA PHE A 77 -14.67 -2.90 7.67
C PHE A 77 -14.03 -3.03 9.05
N SER A 78 -12.93 -3.76 9.09
CA SER A 78 -12.06 -3.84 10.25
C SER A 78 -11.24 -2.54 10.37
N VAL A 79 -11.24 -1.94 11.55
CA VAL A 79 -10.50 -0.69 11.84
C VAL A 79 -9.38 -1.01 12.80
N SER A 80 -8.16 -0.61 12.45
CA SER A 80 -7.03 -0.75 13.36
C SER A 80 -7.27 0.04 14.63
N ASN A 81 -6.98 -0.63 15.75
CA ASN A 81 -7.09 0.00 17.06
C ASN A 81 -5.81 0.73 17.45
N LEU A 82 -4.75 0.61 16.64
CA LEU A 82 -3.45 1.20 16.91
C LEU A 82 -3.31 2.58 16.27
N ALA A 83 -2.91 3.55 17.09
CA ALA A 83 -2.37 4.79 16.60
C ALA A 83 -1.03 4.56 15.86
N ALA A 84 -0.63 5.50 15.00
CA ALA A 84 0.61 5.41 14.22
C ALA A 84 1.83 5.17 15.13
N SER A 85 1.90 5.92 16.24
CA SER A 85 2.98 5.83 17.22
C SER A 85 3.03 4.47 17.92
N GLU A 86 1.87 3.87 18.21
CA GLU A 86 1.78 2.56 18.86
C GLU A 86 2.23 1.46 17.88
N LEU A 87 1.86 1.57 16.60
CA LEU A 87 2.32 0.65 15.57
C LEU A 87 3.85 0.75 15.39
N VAL A 88 4.40 1.97 15.37
CA VAL A 88 5.84 2.21 15.33
C VAL A 88 6.55 1.57 16.52
N GLU A 89 6.06 1.83 17.74
CA GLU A 89 6.63 1.25 18.96
C GLU A 89 6.58 -0.28 18.94
N LYS A 90 5.46 -0.85 18.49
CA LYS A 90 5.29 -2.30 18.37
C LYS A 90 6.29 -2.90 17.39
N VAL A 91 6.46 -2.32 16.20
CA VAL A 91 7.44 -2.80 15.20
C VAL A 91 8.89 -2.66 15.70
N ASP A 92 9.23 -1.56 16.36
CA ASP A 92 10.60 -1.33 16.82
C ASP A 92 10.99 -2.19 18.03
N ALA A 93 10.01 -2.64 18.82
CA ALA A 93 10.23 -3.42 20.05
C ALA A 93 10.01 -4.93 19.87
N ILE A 94 9.25 -5.37 18.87
CA ILE A 94 8.89 -6.78 18.68
C ILE A 94 10.11 -7.64 18.35
N SER A 95 10.12 -8.86 18.90
CA SER A 95 10.93 -9.95 18.38
C SER A 95 10.11 -10.69 17.33
N PHE A 96 10.55 -10.65 16.08
CA PHE A 96 9.89 -11.37 14.98
C PHE A 96 10.08 -12.91 15.03
N LEU A 97 10.67 -13.43 16.10
CA LEU A 97 10.66 -14.88 16.42
C LEU A 97 9.51 -15.27 17.35
N ASP A 98 8.79 -14.30 17.92
CA ASP A 98 7.59 -14.55 18.72
C ASP A 98 6.36 -14.58 17.79
N ASP A 99 5.98 -15.79 17.37
CA ASP A 99 4.83 -16.03 16.49
C ASP A 99 3.57 -15.30 16.99
N ALA A 100 3.29 -15.31 18.30
CA ALA A 100 2.08 -14.69 18.83
C ALA A 100 2.12 -13.16 18.74
N ALA A 101 3.29 -12.56 18.97
CA ALA A 101 3.44 -11.12 18.81
C ALA A 101 3.32 -10.69 17.34
N VAL A 102 3.84 -11.52 16.42
CA VAL A 102 3.76 -11.30 14.96
C VAL A 102 2.32 -11.45 14.48
N ASP A 103 1.60 -12.47 14.92
CA ASP A 103 0.18 -12.66 14.56
C ASP A 103 -0.67 -11.43 14.95
N ILE A 104 -0.44 -10.86 16.14
CA ILE A 104 -1.14 -9.63 16.56
C ILE A 104 -0.73 -8.43 15.69
N LEU A 105 0.53 -8.36 15.26
CA LEU A 105 0.99 -7.28 14.38
C LEU A 105 0.37 -7.43 12.98
N ASP A 106 0.40 -8.63 12.42
CA ASP A 106 -0.20 -8.97 11.12
C ASP A 106 -1.71 -8.66 11.13
N ASP A 107 -2.44 -9.04 12.18
CA ASP A 107 -3.88 -8.72 12.30
C ASP A 107 -4.14 -7.21 12.22
N GLU A 108 -3.38 -6.40 12.96
CA GLU A 108 -3.55 -4.94 12.94
C GLU A 108 -3.18 -4.32 11.58
N MET A 109 -2.16 -4.85 10.90
CA MET A 109 -1.71 -4.34 9.60
C MET A 109 -2.67 -4.68 8.45
N HIS A 110 -3.49 -5.72 8.57
CA HIS A 110 -4.43 -6.15 7.53
C HIS A 110 -5.81 -5.53 7.62
N LYS A 111 -6.05 -4.67 8.62
CA LYS A 111 -7.35 -4.03 8.77
C LYS A 111 -7.63 -3.07 7.63
N ASP A 112 -8.90 -2.99 7.23
CA ASP A 112 -9.35 -2.18 6.09
C ASP A 112 -9.06 -0.69 6.29
N PHE A 113 -9.21 -0.22 7.54
CA PHE A 113 -8.80 1.11 7.95
C PHE A 113 -7.59 1.02 8.87
N ARG A 114 -6.42 1.14 8.26
CA ARG A 114 -5.12 1.06 8.93
C ARG A 114 -4.44 2.42 9.01
N THR A 115 -3.70 2.62 10.09
CA THR A 115 -2.96 3.86 10.29
C THR A 115 -1.70 3.87 9.45
N TRP A 116 -1.50 4.92 8.66
CA TRP A 116 -0.28 5.14 7.89
C TRP A 116 0.80 5.82 8.73
N ILE A 117 2.06 5.60 8.38
CA ILE A 117 3.22 6.15 9.10
C ILE A 117 3.99 7.05 8.12
N VAL A 118 4.16 8.33 8.45
CA VAL A 118 5.03 9.21 7.64
C VAL A 118 6.47 8.76 7.77
N LEU A 119 7.15 8.58 6.64
CA LEU A 119 8.55 8.24 6.63
C LEU A 119 9.44 9.49 6.53
N GLY A 120 9.01 10.48 5.75
CA GLY A 120 9.74 11.72 5.54
C GLY A 120 9.64 12.19 4.11
N ARG A 121 10.59 13.00 3.67
CA ARG A 121 10.54 13.69 2.37
C ARG A 121 11.83 13.57 1.58
N ILE A 122 11.70 13.60 0.25
CA ILE A 122 12.80 13.80 -0.68
C ILE A 122 12.45 15.01 -1.54
N GLY A 123 13.06 16.15 -1.23
CA GLY A 123 12.74 17.42 -1.86
C GLY A 123 11.27 17.82 -1.66
N LYS A 124 10.47 17.75 -2.74
CA LYS A 124 9.05 18.15 -2.74
C LYS A 124 8.05 17.00 -2.53
N TYR A 125 8.55 15.79 -2.42
CA TYR A 125 7.73 14.58 -2.27
C TYR A 125 7.75 14.14 -0.81
N LEU A 126 6.57 13.96 -0.23
CA LEU A 126 6.40 13.38 1.09
C LEU A 126 6.02 11.91 0.92
N TYR A 127 6.60 11.04 1.73
CA TYR A 127 6.37 9.60 1.69
C TYR A 127 5.77 9.09 2.98
N ARG A 128 4.95 8.05 2.84
CA ARG A 128 4.40 7.31 3.97
C ARG A 128 4.40 5.82 3.69
N LEU A 129 4.46 5.06 4.77
CA LEU A 129 4.17 3.65 4.82
C LEU A 129 2.66 3.44 5.01
N ALA A 130 2.05 2.72 4.09
CA ALA A 130 0.72 2.14 4.26
C ALA A 130 0.90 0.66 4.67
N PRO A 131 0.53 0.25 5.90
CA PRO A 131 0.82 -1.09 6.39
C PRO A 131 0.21 -2.21 5.56
N GLU A 132 0.96 -3.28 5.26
CA GLU A 132 0.50 -4.48 4.55
C GLU A 132 1.63 -5.53 4.48
N SER A 133 1.51 -6.69 5.13
CA SER A 133 2.66 -7.60 5.26
C SER A 133 2.76 -8.72 4.20
N TYR A 134 1.92 -8.73 3.15
CA TYR A 134 1.97 -9.79 2.11
C TYR A 134 2.11 -9.28 0.68
N ARG A 135 2.65 -8.07 0.49
CA ARG A 135 2.67 -7.45 -0.84
C ARG A 135 3.80 -7.97 -1.72
N LEU A 136 5.02 -8.13 -1.21
CA LEU A 136 6.11 -8.80 -1.93
C LEU A 136 5.89 -10.32 -1.95
N ARG A 137 6.43 -10.98 -2.98
CA ARG A 137 6.37 -12.43 -3.13
C ARG A 137 7.73 -13.02 -3.49
N PRO A 138 8.00 -14.30 -3.17
CA PRO A 138 9.19 -14.97 -3.64
C PRO A 138 9.13 -15.20 -5.15
N GLN A 139 10.31 -15.26 -5.79
CA GLN A 139 10.44 -15.57 -7.22
C GLN A 139 9.89 -16.96 -7.57
N VAL A 140 10.13 -17.93 -6.68
CA VAL A 140 9.61 -19.30 -6.79
C VAL A 140 8.47 -19.47 -5.80
N LEU A 141 7.25 -19.63 -6.33
CA LEU A 141 6.05 -19.81 -5.51
C LEU A 141 5.98 -21.20 -4.89
N GLU A 142 6.42 -22.22 -5.62
CA GLU A 142 6.49 -23.59 -5.14
C GLU A 142 7.46 -23.70 -3.97
N LEU A 143 6.97 -24.22 -2.85
CA LEU A 143 7.81 -24.46 -1.70
C LEU A 143 8.67 -25.71 -1.99
N PRO A 144 10.01 -25.58 -2.00
CA PRO A 144 10.86 -26.75 -2.17
C PRO A 144 10.72 -27.71 -0.96
N PRO A 145 10.94 -29.02 -1.13
CA PRO A 145 10.83 -29.98 -0.03
C PRO A 145 11.80 -29.68 1.11
N THR A 146 11.28 -29.35 2.29
CA THR A 146 12.06 -29.02 3.50
C THR A 146 11.53 -29.75 4.73
N ASN A 147 12.42 -30.09 5.67
CA ASN A 147 12.08 -30.56 7.01
C ASN A 147 12.10 -29.43 8.06
N ARG A 148 12.48 -28.20 7.68
CA ARG A 148 12.54 -27.04 8.57
C ARG A 148 11.20 -26.28 8.56
N LYS A 149 10.88 -25.59 9.65
CA LYS A 149 9.69 -24.71 9.73
C LYS A 149 9.88 -23.56 8.73
N VAL A 150 8.99 -23.47 7.75
CA VAL A 150 8.92 -22.35 6.81
C VAL A 150 8.17 -21.21 7.49
N LEU A 151 8.70 -19.99 7.39
CA LEU A 151 8.05 -18.80 7.90
C LEU A 151 6.94 -18.33 6.95
N LEU A 152 6.03 -17.50 7.47
CA LEU A 152 4.94 -16.89 6.70
C LEU A 152 5.47 -16.06 5.53
N GLU A 153 4.63 -15.78 4.54
CA GLU A 153 5.04 -14.98 3.35
C GLU A 153 5.38 -13.52 3.70
N SER A 154 4.99 -13.06 4.90
CA SER A 154 5.45 -11.80 5.46
C SER A 154 6.94 -11.78 5.77
N PHE A 155 7.59 -12.95 5.81
CA PHE A 155 9.03 -13.13 5.91
C PHE A 155 9.61 -13.55 4.57
N LEU A 156 10.52 -12.72 4.06
CA LEU A 156 11.27 -13.03 2.85
C LEU A 156 12.75 -12.71 3.07
N ALA A 157 13.58 -13.13 2.13
CA ALA A 157 14.97 -12.75 2.11
C ALA A 157 15.37 -12.24 0.74
N VAL A 158 16.25 -11.25 0.73
CA VAL A 158 16.93 -10.80 -0.48
C VAL A 158 18.09 -11.74 -0.74
N ASN A 159 18.13 -12.30 -1.95
CA ASN A 159 19.31 -12.99 -2.46
C ASN A 159 20.07 -12.05 -3.41
N LEU A 160 21.24 -11.55 -2.99
CA LEU A 160 22.08 -10.68 -3.81
C LEU A 160 23.11 -11.45 -4.65
N THR A 161 23.19 -12.78 -4.50
CA THR A 161 24.11 -13.62 -5.28
C THR A 161 23.60 -13.95 -6.68
N VAL A 162 22.30 -13.84 -6.89
CA VAL A 162 21.60 -14.22 -8.12
C VAL A 162 20.92 -12.99 -8.70
N GLN A 163 21.15 -12.75 -9.99
CA GLN A 163 20.30 -11.80 -10.72
C GLN A 163 19.03 -12.52 -11.16
N PRO A 164 17.84 -11.96 -10.90
CA PRO A 164 16.60 -12.43 -11.50
C PRO A 164 16.77 -12.60 -13.00
N ARG A 165 16.32 -13.75 -13.53
CA ARG A 165 16.42 -14.07 -14.96
C ARG A 165 15.75 -13.01 -15.85
N GLU A 166 14.71 -12.38 -15.32
CA GLU A 166 13.98 -11.27 -15.91
C GLU A 166 13.62 -10.24 -14.83
N PRO A 167 13.26 -8.97 -15.18
CA PRO A 167 13.42 -8.36 -16.50
C PRO A 167 14.88 -8.37 -16.94
N SER A 168 15.09 -8.72 -18.21
CA SER A 168 16.41 -8.74 -18.81
C SER A 168 16.98 -7.32 -18.82
N LEU A 169 17.95 -7.05 -17.93
CA LEU A 169 18.74 -5.84 -18.03
C LEU A 169 19.43 -5.81 -19.41
N PRO A 170 19.57 -4.63 -20.05
CA PRO A 170 20.47 -4.47 -21.18
C PRO A 170 21.85 -4.99 -20.80
N THR A 171 22.52 -5.72 -21.68
CA THR A 171 23.80 -6.42 -21.44
C THR A 171 24.86 -5.53 -20.76
N ASN A 172 24.82 -4.22 -20.99
CA ASN A 172 25.75 -3.23 -20.42
C ASN A 172 25.53 -2.92 -18.92
N ARG A 173 24.40 -3.33 -18.34
CA ARG A 173 24.08 -3.17 -16.90
C ARG A 173 24.17 -4.47 -16.12
N ARG A 174 24.43 -5.59 -16.79
CA ARG A 174 24.70 -6.87 -16.12
C ARG A 174 26.07 -6.79 -15.46
N ARG A 175 26.15 -7.09 -14.16
CA ARG A 175 27.45 -7.17 -13.48
C ARG A 175 28.09 -8.49 -13.91
N ALA A 176 29.25 -8.40 -14.55
CA ALA A 176 29.96 -9.55 -15.15
C ALA A 176 30.31 -10.69 -14.16
N ASN A 177 30.15 -10.46 -12.85
CA ASN A 177 30.52 -11.41 -11.78
C ASN A 177 29.31 -12.01 -11.05
N MET A 178 28.07 -11.71 -11.45
CA MET A 178 26.88 -12.36 -10.89
C MET A 178 26.42 -13.49 -11.78
N SER A 179 26.11 -14.64 -11.18
CA SER A 179 25.62 -15.79 -11.93
C SER A 179 24.14 -15.61 -12.30
N GLU A 180 23.81 -15.90 -13.56
CA GLU A 180 22.42 -16.01 -14.06
C GLU A 180 21.77 -17.35 -13.66
N GLU A 181 22.59 -18.28 -13.20
CA GLU A 181 22.21 -19.57 -12.64
C GLU A 181 22.31 -19.48 -11.11
N SER A 182 21.35 -20.00 -10.34
CA SER A 182 21.51 -20.18 -8.89
C SER A 182 22.72 -21.09 -8.64
N THR A 183 23.91 -20.51 -8.62
CA THR A 183 25.16 -21.25 -8.60
C THR A 183 25.29 -21.93 -7.26
N ILE A 184 25.15 -23.24 -7.31
CA ILE A 184 25.81 -24.17 -6.40
C ILE A 184 27.26 -23.71 -6.22
N THR A 185 27.69 -23.39 -5.01
CA THR A 185 29.08 -23.66 -4.57
C THR A 185 29.22 -23.57 -3.05
N ALA A 186 29.96 -24.55 -2.53
CA ALA A 186 30.59 -24.68 -1.22
C ALA A 186 29.68 -24.67 0.04
N GLU A 187 29.59 -25.86 0.64
CA GLU A 187 29.48 -26.02 2.10
C GLU A 187 30.57 -25.15 2.75
N SER A 188 30.18 -23.99 3.24
CA SER A 188 31.02 -23.12 4.03
C SER A 188 30.08 -22.35 4.94
N ASP A 189 30.40 -22.33 6.24
CA ASP A 189 29.81 -21.53 7.32
C ASP A 189 29.91 -20.01 7.06
N ASP A 190 29.65 -19.57 5.83
CA ASP A 190 29.95 -18.22 5.42
C ASP A 190 28.79 -17.33 5.88
N VAL A 191 29.01 -16.79 7.06
CA VAL A 191 28.44 -15.58 7.66
C VAL A 191 28.35 -14.40 6.66
N ASN A 192 28.92 -14.54 5.45
CA ASN A 192 28.99 -13.54 4.38
C ASN A 192 28.13 -13.81 3.13
N SER A 193 27.13 -14.71 3.15
CA SER A 193 26.19 -14.79 2.01
C SER A 193 25.51 -13.44 1.77
N PRO A 194 25.70 -12.77 0.60
CA PRO A 194 25.23 -11.40 0.42
C PRO A 194 23.70 -11.39 0.30
N GLY A 195 23.06 -10.65 1.19
CA GLY A 195 21.61 -10.60 1.34
C GLY A 195 21.20 -10.36 2.79
N PHE A 196 19.90 -10.36 3.04
CA PHE A 196 19.34 -10.28 4.39
C PHE A 196 17.91 -10.82 4.44
N VAL A 197 17.51 -11.30 5.61
CA VAL A 197 16.11 -11.65 5.92
C VAL A 197 15.38 -10.38 6.34
N PHE A 198 14.13 -10.24 5.93
CA PHE A 198 13.28 -9.13 6.32
C PHE A 198 11.84 -9.57 6.59
N TYR A 199 11.14 -8.72 7.34
CA TYR A 199 9.69 -8.75 7.47
C TYR A 199 9.05 -7.59 6.70
N GLN A 200 7.95 -7.83 6.02
CA GLN A 200 7.23 -6.85 5.21
C GLN A 200 6.39 -5.92 6.08
N LEU A 201 6.64 -4.61 6.01
CA LEU A 201 5.90 -3.63 6.80
C LEU A 201 4.74 -2.99 6.03
N GLY A 202 4.77 -3.02 4.69
CA GLY A 202 3.77 -2.36 3.86
C GLY A 202 4.35 -1.78 2.59
N TYR A 203 3.54 -0.97 1.91
CA TYR A 203 3.96 -0.28 0.69
C TYR A 203 4.20 1.20 0.91
N LEU A 204 5.10 1.73 0.10
CA LEU A 204 5.47 3.12 0.09
C LEU A 204 4.53 3.89 -0.83
N GLU A 205 3.88 4.88 -0.27
CA GLU A 205 3.10 5.88 -1.01
C GLU A 205 3.79 7.23 -0.96
N TYR A 206 3.44 8.09 -1.90
CA TYR A 206 3.93 9.46 -1.95
C TYR A 206 2.83 10.46 -2.28
N SER A 207 3.06 11.71 -1.89
CA SER A 207 2.29 12.86 -2.33
C SER A 207 3.24 14.00 -2.72
N CYS A 208 2.84 14.80 -3.70
CA CYS A 208 3.67 15.85 -4.29
C CYS A 208 3.20 17.22 -3.82
N TYR A 209 4.12 18.00 -3.24
CA TYR A 209 3.85 19.34 -2.73
C TYR A 209 4.64 20.38 -3.54
N LYS A 210 4.24 21.64 -3.40
CA LYS A 210 5.21 22.73 -3.58
C LYS A 210 6.00 22.82 -2.29
N VAL A 211 7.30 23.10 -2.36
CA VAL A 211 8.18 23.15 -1.17
C VAL A 211 7.62 24.07 -0.07
N GLN A 212 7.01 25.19 -0.46
CA GLN A 212 6.38 26.17 0.45
C GLN A 212 5.04 25.72 1.06
N ASP A 213 4.41 24.70 0.48
CA ASP A 213 3.08 24.18 0.87
C ASP A 213 3.20 22.81 1.58
N MET A 214 4.40 22.45 2.05
CA MET A 214 4.60 21.20 2.80
C MET A 214 3.72 21.18 4.05
N PRO A 215 3.10 20.02 4.37
CA PRO A 215 2.21 19.90 5.51
C PRO A 215 2.99 20.08 6.80
N LYS A 216 2.39 20.78 7.76
CA LYS A 216 2.98 21.03 9.08
C LYS A 216 2.43 20.11 10.16
N SER A 217 1.49 19.25 9.79
CA SER A 217 0.79 18.34 10.69
C SER A 217 0.35 17.08 9.93
N TYR A 218 0.08 16.01 10.69
CA TYR A 218 -0.38 14.74 10.11
C TYR A 218 -1.77 14.90 9.49
N GLU A 219 -2.64 15.69 10.11
CA GLU A 219 -4.00 15.95 9.63
C GLU A 219 -4.01 16.72 8.29
N GLU A 220 -3.01 17.58 8.05
CA GLU A 220 -2.83 18.23 6.76
C GLU A 220 -2.33 17.27 5.69
N ALA A 221 -1.42 16.36 6.04
CA ALA A 221 -0.89 15.35 5.13
C ALA A 221 -1.95 14.33 4.71
N GLU A 222 -2.87 13.98 5.62
CA GLU A 222 -3.94 13.02 5.37
C GLU A 222 -4.93 13.46 4.28
N ARG A 223 -5.19 14.77 4.18
CA ARG A 223 -6.20 15.33 3.26
C ARG A 223 -5.79 15.29 1.79
N ARG A 224 -4.58 14.84 1.49
CA ARG A 224 -4.04 14.78 0.13
C ARG A 224 -4.29 13.44 -0.52
N GLU A 225 -4.20 13.45 -1.84
CA GLU A 225 -4.12 12.23 -2.62
C GLU A 225 -2.71 11.64 -2.47
N TRP A 226 -2.68 10.32 -2.30
CA TRP A 226 -1.47 9.52 -2.14
C TRP A 226 -1.42 8.49 -3.25
N PHE A 227 -0.23 8.28 -3.80
CA PHE A 227 0.00 7.40 -4.94
C PHE A 227 1.00 6.32 -4.56
N LYS A 228 0.75 5.08 -4.99
CA LYS A 228 1.69 3.96 -4.83
C LYS A 228 2.98 4.25 -5.61
N THR A 229 4.13 3.96 -5.00
CA THR A 229 5.45 4.13 -5.66
C THR A 229 5.94 2.86 -6.37
N GLY A 230 5.35 1.70 -6.07
CA GLY A 230 5.87 0.38 -6.45
C GLY A 230 6.95 -0.17 -5.51
N PHE A 231 7.39 0.60 -4.51
CA PHE A 231 8.28 0.13 -3.46
C PHE A 231 7.50 -0.34 -2.23
N ASN A 232 8.05 -1.34 -1.55
CA ASN A 232 7.63 -1.82 -0.25
C ASN A 232 8.64 -1.43 0.81
N VAL A 233 8.15 -1.18 2.01
CA VAL A 233 8.96 -0.88 3.19
C VAL A 233 9.11 -2.18 3.97
N VAL A 234 10.34 -2.54 4.32
CA VAL A 234 10.64 -3.80 5.00
C VAL A 234 11.60 -3.56 6.16
N ALA A 235 11.46 -4.37 7.21
CA ALA A 235 12.37 -4.40 8.35
C ALA A 235 13.39 -5.52 8.17
N GLU A 236 14.67 -5.16 8.00
CA GLU A 236 15.77 -6.13 8.06
C GLU A 236 15.84 -6.72 9.47
N LEU A 237 15.90 -8.05 9.55
CA LEU A 237 15.94 -8.78 10.80
C LEU A 237 17.37 -9.22 11.14
N SER A 238 17.75 -9.00 12.39
CA SER A 238 18.92 -9.63 13.00
C SER A 238 18.66 -11.12 13.30
N ARG A 239 19.71 -11.86 13.68
CA ARG A 239 19.59 -13.28 14.08
C ARG A 239 18.66 -13.50 15.27
N SER A 240 18.52 -12.51 16.16
CA SER A 240 17.59 -12.54 17.29
C SER A 240 16.15 -12.16 16.90
N GLY A 241 15.87 -11.88 15.63
CA GLY A 241 14.57 -11.45 15.13
C GLY A 241 14.21 -10.01 15.46
N THR A 242 15.13 -9.19 15.97
CA THR A 242 14.90 -7.76 16.20
C THR A 242 15.24 -6.95 14.94
N VAL A 243 14.55 -5.82 14.74
CA VAL A 243 14.80 -4.90 13.63
C VAL A 243 16.21 -4.32 13.69
N ARG A 244 16.93 -4.42 12.58
CA ARG A 244 18.27 -3.83 12.41
C ARG A 244 18.24 -2.55 11.58
N SER A 245 17.50 -2.58 10.47
CA SER A 245 17.39 -1.48 9.52
C SER A 245 16.05 -1.49 8.81
N ILE A 246 15.66 -0.35 8.27
CA ILE A 246 14.49 -0.21 7.40
C ILE A 246 14.95 0.03 5.96
N TYR A 247 14.40 -0.78 5.06
CA TYR A 247 14.73 -0.77 3.64
C TYR A 247 13.48 -0.51 2.78
N LEU A 248 13.71 0.05 1.61
CA LEU A 248 12.80 0.01 0.48
C LEU A 248 13.18 -1.15 -0.43
N VAL A 249 12.19 -1.92 -0.88
CA VAL A 249 12.35 -3.02 -1.84
C VAL A 249 11.31 -2.86 -2.95
N PHE A 250 11.75 -2.74 -4.19
CA PHE A 250 10.86 -2.62 -5.34
C PHE A 250 10.09 -3.91 -5.60
N ASP A 251 8.79 -3.83 -5.82
CA ASP A 251 7.96 -4.96 -6.19
C ASP A 251 8.16 -5.29 -7.67
N MET A 252 8.91 -6.34 -7.95
CA MET A 252 9.10 -6.84 -9.31
C MET A 252 7.88 -7.58 -9.87
N PHE A 253 6.87 -7.85 -9.05
CA PHE A 253 5.66 -8.55 -9.43
C PHE A 253 4.41 -7.80 -8.97
N PRO A 254 4.17 -6.56 -9.41
CA PRO A 254 2.98 -5.84 -8.97
C PRO A 254 1.69 -6.55 -9.43
N ASP A 255 0.60 -6.23 -8.74
CA ASP A 255 -0.75 -6.60 -9.17
C ASP A 255 -1.03 -5.95 -10.54
N VAL A 256 -1.43 -6.77 -11.50
CA VAL A 256 -1.82 -6.36 -12.85
C VAL A 256 -3.24 -5.80 -12.83
N ASP A 257 -4.07 -6.36 -11.97
CA ASP A 257 -5.46 -5.99 -11.77
C ASP A 257 -5.84 -6.23 -10.30
N GLU A 258 -6.43 -5.20 -9.69
CA GLU A 258 -6.83 -5.21 -8.28
C GLU A 258 -8.03 -6.15 -8.04
N GLU A 259 -8.82 -6.50 -9.07
CA GLU A 259 -9.96 -7.42 -8.94
C GLU A 259 -9.56 -8.90 -9.06
N SER A 260 -8.69 -9.24 -10.01
CA SER A 260 -8.23 -10.63 -10.22
C SER A 260 -7.06 -11.03 -9.34
N CYS A 261 -6.38 -10.06 -8.72
CA CYS A 261 -5.13 -10.26 -7.98
C CYS A 261 -4.05 -10.99 -8.81
N GLU A 262 -4.15 -10.93 -10.14
CA GLU A 262 -3.14 -11.51 -11.02
C GLU A 262 -1.86 -10.67 -10.95
N ARG A 263 -0.72 -11.34 -10.81
CA ARG A 263 0.58 -10.70 -10.62
C ARG A 263 1.55 -11.12 -11.71
N SER A 264 1.98 -10.16 -12.51
CA SER A 264 2.94 -10.37 -13.58
C SER A 264 4.26 -9.66 -13.28
N GLN A 265 5.33 -10.23 -13.79
CA GLN A 265 6.63 -9.63 -13.59
C GLN A 265 6.76 -8.34 -14.39
N TRP A 266 7.40 -7.32 -13.80
CA TRP A 266 7.78 -6.14 -14.55
C TRP A 266 8.79 -6.50 -15.65
N THR A 267 8.50 -6.18 -16.91
CA THR A 267 9.35 -6.54 -18.08
C THR A 267 9.96 -5.34 -18.80
N GLY A 268 9.67 -4.10 -18.37
CA GLY A 268 10.17 -2.87 -18.99
C GLY A 268 11.41 -2.27 -18.33
N LEU A 269 11.94 -1.17 -18.91
CA LEU A 269 13.06 -0.39 -18.36
C LEU A 269 12.63 0.63 -17.28
N ASP A 270 11.33 0.82 -17.08
CA ASP A 270 10.76 1.87 -16.23
C ASP A 270 10.37 1.35 -14.83
N TRP A 271 11.24 0.55 -14.21
CA TRP A 271 11.05 0.04 -12.85
C TRP A 271 11.92 0.79 -11.84
N GLY A 272 11.64 0.64 -10.54
CA GLY A 272 12.62 0.98 -9.49
C GLY A 272 12.98 2.45 -9.40
N ARG A 273 12.10 3.37 -9.81
CA ARG A 273 12.34 4.82 -9.76
C ARG A 273 11.45 5.45 -8.71
N LEU A 274 12.03 6.05 -7.68
CA LEU A 274 11.26 6.89 -6.78
C LEU A 274 10.98 8.24 -7.42
N PRO A 275 9.74 8.77 -7.30
CA PRO A 275 9.45 10.15 -7.66
C PRO A 275 10.33 11.08 -6.82
N SER A 276 11.40 11.64 -7.37
CA SER A 276 12.33 12.47 -6.63
C SER A 276 12.68 13.74 -7.41
N SER A 277 13.13 14.78 -6.71
CA SER A 277 13.68 15.97 -7.35
C SER A 277 15.14 15.81 -7.78
N ARG A 278 15.81 14.70 -7.41
CA ARG A 278 17.25 14.50 -7.61
C ARG A 278 17.62 13.68 -8.86
N GLY A 279 16.66 13.02 -9.50
CA GLY A 279 16.85 12.42 -10.83
C GLY A 279 16.28 11.02 -10.98
N ASP A 280 16.52 10.46 -12.17
CA ASP A 280 16.12 9.14 -12.66
C ASP A 280 17.04 8.03 -12.11
N GLU A 281 17.24 7.97 -10.80
CA GLU A 281 17.94 6.84 -10.18
C GLU A 281 17.04 5.61 -10.19
N GLN A 282 17.58 4.48 -10.64
CA GLN A 282 16.88 3.21 -10.74
C GLN A 282 17.54 2.21 -9.80
N PHE A 283 16.77 1.68 -8.85
CA PHE A 283 17.23 0.72 -7.87
C PHE A 283 16.12 -0.22 -7.43
N SER A 284 16.50 -1.39 -6.95
CA SER A 284 15.59 -2.39 -6.38
C SER A 284 15.57 -2.31 -4.85
N ILE A 285 16.69 -1.94 -4.23
CA ILE A 285 16.82 -1.85 -2.78
C ILE A 285 17.52 -0.54 -2.40
N ALA A 286 17.04 0.12 -1.35
CA ALA A 286 17.76 1.18 -0.66
C ALA A 286 17.46 1.15 0.84
N ARG A 287 18.48 1.34 1.69
CA ARG A 287 18.28 1.57 3.11
C ARG A 287 17.82 3.00 3.34
N ILE A 288 16.80 3.19 4.17
CA ILE A 288 16.22 4.51 4.49
C ILE A 288 16.32 4.90 5.96
N GLY A 289 16.60 3.95 6.86
CA GLY A 289 16.74 4.23 8.28
C GLY A 289 17.12 3.01 9.09
N LYS A 290 17.21 3.15 10.41
CA LYS A 290 17.48 2.01 11.31
C LYS A 290 16.20 1.43 11.89
N ARG A 291 15.28 2.31 12.29
CA ARG A 291 14.02 1.96 12.97
C ARG A 291 12.88 2.83 12.44
N LEU A 292 11.63 2.40 12.67
CA LEU A 292 10.48 3.20 12.25
C LEU A 292 10.34 4.49 13.06
N GLY A 293 10.75 4.48 14.33
CA GLY A 293 10.73 5.67 15.20
C GLY A 293 11.69 6.79 14.80
N ASP A 294 12.61 6.54 13.85
CA ASP A 294 13.53 7.56 13.34
C ASP A 294 12.89 8.48 12.29
N PHE A 295 11.65 8.18 11.87
CA PHE A 295 10.95 8.86 10.78
C PHE A 295 9.93 9.90 11.25
N GLY A 296 9.52 10.78 10.33
CA GLY A 296 8.48 11.78 10.59
C GLY A 296 8.38 12.86 9.52
N LEU A 297 7.46 13.80 9.70
CA LEU A 297 7.18 14.88 8.74
C LEU A 297 8.40 15.75 8.40
N ASP A 298 9.24 16.02 9.38
CA ASP A 298 10.40 16.92 9.23
C ASP A 298 11.66 16.20 8.72
N VAL A 299 11.62 14.87 8.56
CA VAL A 299 12.76 14.03 8.19
C VAL A 299 13.03 14.11 6.69
N GLU A 300 14.22 14.53 6.29
CA GLU A 300 14.70 14.34 4.91
C GLU A 300 15.23 12.91 4.79
N LEU A 301 14.62 12.13 3.90
CA LEU A 301 14.99 10.74 3.67
C LEU A 301 16.29 10.66 2.88
N GLU A 302 17.23 9.88 3.40
CA GLU A 302 18.48 9.55 2.72
C GLU A 302 18.41 8.11 2.20
N LEU A 303 18.68 7.94 0.91
CA LEU A 303 18.82 6.62 0.29
C LEU A 303 20.27 6.18 0.41
N THR A 304 20.52 5.09 1.12
CA THR A 304 21.86 4.51 1.33
C THR A 304 21.88 3.04 0.92
N ASP A 305 23.06 2.43 0.79
CA ASP A 305 23.23 1.00 0.47
C ASP A 305 22.41 0.54 -0.76
N LEU A 306 22.46 1.32 -1.85
CA LEU A 306 21.63 1.07 -3.04
C LEU A 306 22.03 -0.21 -3.78
N THR A 307 21.03 -1.00 -4.15
CA THR A 307 21.15 -2.09 -5.12
C THR A 307 20.49 -1.69 -6.43
N GLU A 308 21.30 -1.39 -7.45
CA GLU A 308 20.86 -0.79 -8.72
C GLU A 308 20.40 -1.82 -9.78
N HIS A 309 20.25 -3.08 -9.39
CA HIS A 309 19.81 -4.16 -10.28
C HIS A 309 18.65 -4.94 -9.64
N PRO A 310 17.82 -5.64 -10.43
CA PRO A 310 16.83 -6.56 -9.91
C PRO A 310 17.43 -7.54 -8.90
N VAL A 311 16.64 -7.92 -7.90
CA VAL A 311 17.01 -8.87 -6.85
C VAL A 311 16.00 -10.00 -6.78
N GLU A 312 16.48 -11.19 -6.44
CA GLU A 312 15.61 -12.34 -6.20
C GLU A 312 15.13 -12.31 -4.75
N LEU A 313 13.81 -12.44 -4.56
CA LEU A 313 13.22 -12.68 -3.25
C LEU A 313 12.99 -14.17 -3.05
N VAL A 314 13.42 -14.69 -1.90
CA VAL A 314 13.30 -16.11 -1.56
C VAL A 314 12.55 -16.29 -0.24
N ARG A 315 11.95 -17.48 -0.09
CA ARG A 315 11.28 -17.89 1.16
C ARG A 315 12.29 -18.08 2.29
N VAL A 316 11.80 -18.05 3.52
CA VAL A 316 12.61 -18.13 4.75
C VAL A 316 12.20 -19.35 5.57
N VAL A 317 13.19 -20.01 6.17
CA VAL A 317 13.01 -21.11 7.15
C VAL A 317 13.68 -20.76 8.47
N LEU A 318 13.25 -21.39 9.56
CA LEU A 318 14.03 -21.38 10.81
C LEU A 318 15.17 -22.38 10.74
N SER A 319 16.35 -21.95 11.19
CA SER A 319 17.50 -22.82 11.43
C SER A 319 17.23 -23.79 12.58
N ALA A 320 18.13 -24.77 12.77
CA ALA A 320 18.08 -25.65 13.93
C ALA A 320 18.21 -24.87 15.25
N ASP A 321 18.96 -23.76 15.25
CA ASP A 321 19.13 -22.87 16.40
C ASP A 321 18.02 -21.81 16.51
N GLY A 322 16.98 -21.87 15.67
CA GLY A 322 15.79 -21.02 15.79
C GLY A 322 15.92 -19.61 15.20
N TYR A 323 16.94 -19.32 14.40
CA TYR A 323 17.08 -18.02 13.70
C TYR A 323 16.66 -18.14 12.22
N PRO A 324 16.22 -17.05 11.56
CA PRO A 324 15.67 -17.14 10.23
C PRO A 324 16.78 -17.19 9.17
N LEU A 325 16.57 -18.00 8.13
CA LEU A 325 17.51 -18.27 7.04
C LEU A 325 16.81 -18.30 5.68
N PRO A 326 17.40 -17.73 4.62
CA PRO A 326 16.88 -17.88 3.26
C PRO A 326 16.92 -19.35 2.81
N ILE A 327 15.88 -19.79 2.10
CA ILE A 327 15.93 -21.07 1.39
C ILE A 327 16.80 -20.91 0.14
N LYS A 328 17.88 -21.70 0.06
CA LYS A 328 18.70 -21.83 -1.15
C LYS A 328 18.15 -22.98 -2.01
N VAL A 329 17.68 -22.68 -3.22
CA VAL A 329 17.20 -23.68 -4.18
C VAL A 329 18.31 -24.02 -5.16
N ASN A 330 18.67 -25.30 -5.29
CA ASN A 330 19.60 -25.74 -6.34
C ASN A 330 18.86 -26.09 -7.64
N GLN A 331 19.64 -26.23 -8.72
CA GLN A 331 19.21 -26.60 -10.08
C GLN A 331 18.41 -27.92 -10.21
N TYR A 332 18.19 -28.67 -9.12
CA TYR A 332 17.37 -29.89 -9.07
C TYR A 332 16.15 -29.78 -8.15
N ASN A 333 15.74 -28.57 -7.75
CA ASN A 333 14.72 -28.34 -6.72
C ASN A 333 15.01 -29.05 -5.38
N ARG A 334 16.29 -29.38 -5.11
CA ARG A 334 16.73 -29.94 -3.84
C ARG A 334 17.26 -28.82 -2.98
N ILE A 335 16.81 -28.74 -1.74
CA ILE A 335 17.32 -27.75 -0.79
C ILE A 335 18.69 -28.22 -0.30
N LYS A 336 19.68 -27.33 -0.33
CA LYS A 336 20.83 -27.40 0.57
C LYS A 336 20.63 -26.30 1.60
N VAL A 337 20.35 -26.68 2.85
CA VAL A 337 20.45 -25.75 3.96
C VAL A 337 21.77 -26.06 4.62
N ASP A 338 22.62 -25.05 4.79
CA ASP A 338 23.86 -25.20 5.55
C ASP A 338 23.49 -25.68 6.97
N GLU A 339 24.20 -26.71 7.44
CA GLU A 339 24.01 -27.30 8.77
C GLU A 339 24.35 -26.30 9.88
#